data_AF-A0A9D0XQA2-F1
#
_entry.id   AF-A0A9D0XQA2-F1
#
_cell.length_a   1.000
_cell.length_b   1.000
_cell.length_c   1.000
_cell.angle_alpha   90.00
_cell.angle_beta   90.00
_cell.angle_gamma   90.00
#
_symmetry.space_group_name_H-M   'P 1'
#
loop_
_entity.id
_entity.type
_entity.pdbx_description
1 polymer ?
#
loop_
_entity_poly.entity_id
_entity_poly.type
_entity_poly.pdbx_seq_one_letter_code
_entity_poly.pdbx_strand_id
1 'polypeptide(L)'
;MKDVLENLRRQGSIIDYEPSGGRTRYDFTVVLEGEPEVYAALEVKGGEGNSINISERPRWAKEFIVWCHLDGAIVNQPSHGARAIIGRLTNELVRRRKQVDVLIFKDFLCGTAARPCPKYPGSESSVGPLAAPDVFLFPSRVPTPEDPSPPVHSLDELCLPKRILALFGVEEKEYTKHLWEVRVKIARVDSRRARREVEVWHRGKLVDHIKGRPWAT
;
A
#
# COMPACT_ATOMS: atom_id res chain seq x y z
N MET A 1 9.83 5.93 -8.37
CA MET A 1 8.67 5.26 -9.00
C MET A 1 8.83 5.11 -10.50
N LYS A 2 9.11 6.18 -11.26
CA LYS A 2 9.30 6.10 -12.71
C LYS A 2 10.30 5.02 -13.12
N ASP A 3 11.44 4.94 -12.44
CA ASP A 3 12.46 3.90 -12.70
C ASP A 3 11.95 2.49 -12.42
N VAL A 4 11.08 2.31 -11.44
CA VAL A 4 10.47 1.00 -11.13
C VAL A 4 9.55 0.58 -12.27
N LEU A 5 8.69 1.48 -12.77
CA LEU A 5 7.80 1.19 -13.90
C LEU A 5 8.58 0.93 -15.19
N GLU A 6 9.62 1.73 -15.47
CA GLU A 6 10.46 1.52 -16.65
C GLU A 6 11.20 0.19 -16.60
N ASN A 7 11.70 -0.24 -15.44
CA ASN A 7 12.32 -1.56 -15.31
C ASN A 7 11.31 -2.70 -15.46
N LEU A 8 10.10 -2.57 -14.91
CA LEU A 8 9.02 -3.53 -15.13
C LEU A 8 8.72 -3.66 -16.64
N ARG A 9 8.63 -2.54 -17.36
CA ARG A 9 8.37 -2.52 -18.80
C ARG A 9 9.50 -3.18 -19.59
N ARG A 10 10.75 -2.83 -19.28
CA ARG A 10 11.94 -3.41 -19.93
C ARG A 10 12.08 -4.92 -19.73
N GLN A 11 11.63 -5.44 -18.60
CA GLN A 11 11.62 -6.87 -18.30
C GLN A 11 10.42 -7.61 -18.93
N GLY A 12 9.50 -6.91 -19.61
CA GLY A 12 8.25 -7.48 -20.09
C GLY A 12 7.27 -7.83 -18.97
N SER A 13 7.53 -7.37 -17.74
CA SER A 13 6.69 -7.59 -16.56
C SER A 13 5.45 -6.70 -16.56
N ILE A 14 5.38 -5.65 -17.38
CA ILE A 14 4.17 -4.88 -17.73
C ILE A 14 4.26 -4.54 -19.22
N ILE A 15 3.12 -4.24 -19.85
CA ILE A 15 3.08 -3.86 -21.27
C ILE A 15 3.59 -2.43 -21.43
N ASP A 16 3.00 -1.49 -20.68
CA ASP A 16 3.38 -0.08 -20.72
C ASP A 16 2.93 0.68 -19.47
N TYR A 17 3.35 1.95 -19.36
CA TYR A 17 2.84 2.88 -18.36
C TYR A 17 2.82 4.32 -18.87
N GLU A 18 1.85 5.09 -18.40
CA GLU A 18 1.66 6.49 -18.80
C GLU A 18 1.58 7.40 -17.56
N PRO A 19 2.39 8.47 -17.46
CA PRO A 19 2.18 9.51 -16.47
C PRO A 19 0.85 10.22 -16.70
N SER A 20 0.12 10.44 -15.63
CA SER A 20 -1.14 11.19 -15.67
C SER A 20 -0.88 12.69 -15.54
N GLY A 21 -1.65 13.51 -16.25
CA GLY A 21 -1.57 14.97 -16.14
C GLY A 21 -2.17 15.47 -14.83
N GLY A 22 -1.80 16.68 -14.38
CA GLY A 22 -2.16 17.23 -13.06
C GLY A 22 -3.66 17.46 -12.74
N ARG A 23 -4.58 16.97 -13.57
CA ARG A 23 -6.04 16.99 -13.33
C ARG A 23 -6.57 15.67 -12.78
N THR A 24 -5.79 14.58 -12.83
CA THR A 24 -6.16 13.28 -12.27
C THR A 24 -5.87 13.19 -10.77
N ARG A 25 -6.42 12.18 -10.12
CA ARG A 25 -6.23 11.88 -8.68
C ARG A 25 -5.26 10.70 -8.45
N TYR A 26 -4.45 10.41 -9.46
CA TYR A 26 -3.44 9.37 -9.53
C TYR A 26 -2.33 9.84 -10.48
N ASP A 27 -1.11 9.35 -10.30
CA ASP A 27 0.08 9.80 -11.04
C ASP A 27 0.39 8.94 -12.27
N PHE A 28 0.01 7.66 -12.29
CA PHE A 28 0.31 6.75 -13.39
C PHE A 28 -0.85 5.82 -13.71
N THR A 29 -1.05 5.57 -15.01
CA THR A 29 -1.76 4.41 -15.52
C THR A 29 -0.74 3.34 -15.89
N VAL A 30 -0.99 2.10 -15.52
CA VAL A 30 -0.12 0.96 -15.82
C VAL A 30 -0.92 -0.10 -16.58
N VAL A 31 -0.41 -0.53 -17.72
CA VAL A 31 -1.00 -1.59 -18.55
C VAL A 31 -0.36 -2.93 -18.16
N LEU A 32 -1.11 -3.77 -17.46
CA LEU A 32 -0.62 -5.03 -16.90
C LEU A 32 -0.69 -6.16 -17.93
N GLU A 33 -1.81 -6.27 -18.63
CA GLU A 33 -2.11 -7.35 -19.58
C GLU A 33 -2.84 -6.75 -20.79
N GLY A 34 -2.72 -7.41 -21.94
CA GLY A 34 -3.13 -6.86 -23.23
C GLY A 34 -4.52 -7.29 -23.65
N GLU A 35 -4.95 -8.51 -23.32
CA GLU A 35 -6.28 -9.02 -23.70
C GLU A 35 -6.84 -10.01 -22.65
N PRO A 36 -7.95 -9.67 -21.94
CA PRO A 36 -8.52 -8.33 -21.87
C PRO A 36 -7.52 -7.35 -21.23
N GLU A 37 -7.57 -6.09 -21.61
CA GLU A 37 -6.66 -5.10 -21.03
C GLU A 37 -6.91 -4.95 -19.51
N VAL A 38 -5.88 -5.23 -18.73
CA VAL A 38 -5.91 -5.06 -17.27
C VAL A 38 -5.10 -3.83 -16.92
N TYR A 39 -5.77 -2.84 -16.34
CA TYR A 39 -5.14 -1.58 -15.96
C TYR A 39 -5.07 -1.41 -14.45
N ALA A 40 -3.94 -0.88 -13.99
CA ALA A 40 -3.77 -0.38 -12.64
C ALA A 40 -3.59 1.15 -12.63
N ALA A 41 -4.12 1.81 -11.61
CA ALA A 41 -3.83 3.20 -11.32
C ALA A 41 -2.85 3.25 -10.13
N LEU A 42 -1.82 4.08 -10.23
CA LEU A 42 -0.80 4.22 -9.21
C LEU A 42 -0.63 5.68 -8.81
N GLU A 43 -0.61 5.92 -7.51
CA GLU A 43 -0.42 7.24 -6.91
C GLU A 43 0.85 7.26 -6.07
N VAL A 44 1.70 8.27 -6.22
CA VAL A 44 2.94 8.43 -5.46
C VAL A 44 2.75 9.44 -4.33
N LYS A 45 3.17 9.06 -3.11
CA LYS A 45 3.16 9.93 -1.92
C LYS A 45 4.48 9.85 -1.16
N GLY A 46 4.87 10.97 -0.56
CA GLY A 46 5.92 10.97 0.46
C GLY A 46 5.42 10.37 1.78
N GLY A 47 6.35 9.98 2.65
CA GLY A 47 6.13 9.26 3.91
C GLY A 47 5.15 9.92 4.88
N GLU A 48 4.96 11.24 4.82
CA GLU A 48 4.04 11.96 5.70
C GLU A 48 2.56 11.86 5.28
N GLY A 49 2.30 11.52 4.01
CA GLY A 49 0.92 11.34 3.53
C GLY A 49 0.07 12.62 3.53
N ASN A 50 0.70 13.81 3.52
CA ASN A 50 -0.01 15.09 3.67
C ASN A 50 -1.07 15.36 2.60
N SER A 51 -0.95 14.73 1.42
CA SER A 51 -1.85 14.95 0.28
C SER A 51 -2.72 13.74 -0.09
N ILE A 52 -2.91 12.76 0.81
CA ILE A 52 -3.76 11.56 0.52
C ILE A 52 -5.21 11.93 0.23
N ASN A 53 -5.72 13.03 0.80
CA ASN A 53 -7.11 13.46 0.61
C ASN A 53 -7.48 13.73 -0.85
N ILE A 54 -6.50 13.81 -1.74
CA ILE A 54 -6.67 14.08 -3.17
C ILE A 54 -6.80 12.77 -3.95
N SER A 55 -6.22 11.67 -3.48
CA SER A 55 -6.10 10.43 -4.25
C SER A 55 -7.42 9.68 -4.35
N GLU A 56 -7.71 9.08 -5.52
CA GLU A 56 -8.95 8.35 -5.78
C GLU A 56 -8.79 7.30 -6.88
N ARG A 57 -9.33 6.10 -6.63
CA ARG A 57 -9.38 5.00 -7.59
C ARG A 57 -10.28 5.36 -8.77
N PRO A 58 -9.77 5.41 -10.01
CA PRO A 58 -10.63 5.57 -11.17
C PRO A 58 -11.47 4.32 -11.42
N ARG A 59 -12.68 4.49 -11.99
CA ARG A 59 -13.65 3.39 -12.16
C ARG A 59 -13.15 2.26 -13.07
N TRP A 60 -12.24 2.57 -14.00
CA TRP A 60 -11.65 1.61 -14.92
C TRP A 60 -10.53 0.77 -14.28
N ALA A 61 -9.93 1.22 -13.18
CA ALA A 61 -8.76 0.55 -12.61
C ALA A 61 -9.16 -0.75 -11.91
N LYS A 62 -8.51 -1.85 -12.33
CA LYS A 62 -8.61 -3.15 -11.65
C LYS A 62 -7.93 -3.11 -10.29
N GLU A 63 -6.81 -2.40 -10.21
CA GLU A 63 -6.02 -2.19 -9.00
C GLU A 63 -5.73 -0.70 -8.80
N PHE A 64 -5.88 -0.21 -7.58
CA PHE A 64 -5.41 1.10 -7.16
C PHE A 64 -4.34 0.98 -6.08
N ILE A 65 -3.13 1.37 -6.46
CA ILE A 65 -1.93 1.25 -5.64
C ILE A 65 -1.49 2.65 -5.19
N VAL A 66 -1.20 2.80 -3.90
CA VAL A 66 -0.48 3.97 -3.37
C VAL A 66 0.96 3.55 -3.13
N TRP A 67 1.90 4.16 -3.85
CA TRP A 67 3.33 4.04 -3.58
C TRP A 67 3.76 5.13 -2.61
N CYS A 68 4.22 4.74 -1.43
CA CYS A 68 4.73 5.64 -0.41
C CYS A 68 6.24 5.49 -0.24
N HIS A 69 6.98 6.58 -0.38
CA HIS A 69 8.43 6.61 -0.18
C HIS A 69 8.81 7.40 1.08
N LEU A 70 9.69 6.85 1.92
CA LEU A 70 10.24 7.53 3.10
C LEU A 70 11.70 7.90 2.85
N ASP A 71 11.94 9.19 2.59
CA ASP A 71 13.19 9.64 1.97
C ASP A 71 14.07 10.53 2.88
N GLY A 72 13.54 11.06 3.99
CA GLY A 72 14.14 12.26 4.59
C GLY A 72 14.38 12.32 6.10
N ALA A 73 13.92 11.35 6.89
CA ALA A 73 14.00 11.45 8.35
C ALA A 73 14.54 10.17 9.00
N ILE A 74 15.83 10.15 9.34
CA ILE A 74 16.41 9.15 10.24
C ILE A 74 15.65 9.15 11.58
N VAL A 75 15.20 10.34 12.02
CA VAL A 75 14.48 10.57 13.28
C VAL A 75 13.12 9.86 13.36
N ASN A 76 12.48 9.59 12.22
CA ASN A 76 11.20 8.90 12.19
C ASN A 76 11.44 7.42 11.89
N GLN A 77 11.06 6.57 12.85
CA GLN A 77 11.03 5.13 12.63
C GLN A 77 10.05 4.80 11.49
N PRO A 78 10.35 3.80 10.62
CA PRO A 78 9.46 3.43 9.51
C PRO A 78 8.04 3.11 9.96
N SER A 79 7.91 2.52 11.16
CA SER A 79 6.62 2.25 11.79
C SER A 79 5.75 3.49 11.98
N HIS A 80 6.34 4.65 12.29
CA HIS A 80 5.60 5.92 12.41
C HIS A 80 5.10 6.41 11.05
N GLY A 81 5.95 6.33 10.01
CA GLY A 81 5.58 6.70 8.64
C GLY A 81 4.45 5.81 8.10
N ALA A 82 4.63 4.49 8.19
CA ALA A 82 3.63 3.50 7.80
C ALA A 82 2.32 3.69 8.58
N ARG A 83 2.37 3.87 9.91
CA ARG A 83 1.17 4.12 10.73
C ARG A 83 0.42 5.40 10.29
N ALA A 84 1.15 6.48 9.99
CA ALA A 84 0.55 7.75 9.58
C ALA A 84 -0.18 7.63 8.23
N ILE A 85 0.46 7.04 7.23
CA ILE A 85 -0.15 6.82 5.91
C ILE A 85 -1.33 5.84 5.99
N ILE A 86 -1.19 4.72 6.72
CA ILE A 86 -2.27 3.74 6.93
C ILE A 86 -3.47 4.42 7.59
N GLY A 87 -3.23 5.18 8.67
CA GLY A 87 -4.30 5.86 9.40
C GLY A 87 -5.12 6.82 8.52
N ARG A 88 -4.44 7.55 7.62
CA ARG A 88 -5.07 8.48 6.66
C ARG A 88 -5.78 7.76 5.52
N LEU A 89 -5.14 6.77 4.88
CA LEU A 89 -5.76 5.98 3.80
C LEU A 89 -7.02 5.29 4.27
N THR A 90 -6.96 4.61 5.41
CA THR A 90 -8.13 3.96 6.00
C THR A 90 -9.21 4.96 6.42
N ASN A 91 -8.89 6.26 6.57
CA ASN A 91 -9.87 7.27 7.00
C ASN A 91 -10.66 7.74 5.79
N GLU A 92 -9.95 8.02 4.71
CA GLU A 92 -10.55 8.29 3.41
C GLU A 92 -11.36 7.08 2.90
N LEU A 93 -10.85 5.87 3.11
CA LEU A 93 -11.56 4.63 2.76
C LEU A 93 -12.92 4.55 3.43
N VAL A 94 -13.00 4.76 4.75
CA VAL A 94 -14.28 4.64 5.48
C VAL A 94 -15.15 5.90 5.39
N ARG A 95 -14.56 7.09 5.53
CA ARG A 95 -15.31 8.36 5.62
C ARG A 95 -15.70 8.91 4.26
N ARG A 96 -14.93 8.60 3.22
CA ARG A 96 -15.13 9.10 1.85
C ARG A 96 -15.37 8.00 0.82
N ARG A 97 -15.40 6.72 1.24
CA ARG A 97 -15.59 5.55 0.38
C ARG A 97 -14.53 5.44 -0.73
N LYS A 98 -13.31 5.91 -0.44
CA LYS A 98 -12.18 5.85 -1.38
C LYS A 98 -11.47 4.52 -1.26
N GLN A 99 -11.77 3.62 -2.18
CA GLN A 99 -11.12 2.31 -2.25
C GLN A 99 -9.62 2.47 -2.57
N VAL A 100 -8.78 1.76 -1.81
CA VAL A 100 -7.34 1.58 -2.05
C VAL A 100 -7.09 0.10 -1.86
N ASP A 101 -6.44 -0.54 -2.83
CA ASP A 101 -6.27 -2.00 -2.81
C ASP A 101 -4.92 -2.35 -2.15
N VAL A 102 -3.90 -1.54 -2.42
CA VAL A 102 -2.55 -1.75 -1.89
C VAL A 102 -1.87 -0.44 -1.54
N LEU A 103 -1.14 -0.45 -0.42
CA LEU A 103 -0.07 0.50 -0.14
C LEU A 103 1.27 -0.21 -0.30
N ILE A 104 2.11 0.27 -1.19
CA ILE A 104 3.52 -0.15 -1.28
C ILE A 104 4.35 0.86 -0.51
N PHE A 105 5.04 0.42 0.53
CA PHE A 105 5.85 1.27 1.38
C PHE A 105 7.34 0.99 1.14
N LYS A 106 8.07 1.98 0.65
CA LYS A 106 9.50 1.90 0.40
C LYS A 106 10.24 2.89 1.27
N ASP A 107 11.01 2.38 2.22
CA ASP A 107 11.97 3.16 2.98
C ASP A 107 13.34 3.08 2.31
N PHE A 108 13.94 4.23 1.97
CA PHE A 108 15.23 4.28 1.30
C PHE A 108 16.39 3.85 2.22
N LEU A 109 16.22 3.99 3.54
CA LEU A 109 17.22 3.60 4.53
C LEU A 109 17.10 2.13 4.95
N CYS A 110 16.03 1.44 4.56
CA CYS A 110 15.78 0.06 4.94
C CYS A 110 16.93 -0.86 4.51
N GLY A 111 17.51 -1.62 5.45
CA GLY A 111 18.59 -2.56 5.13
C GLY A 111 19.94 -1.88 4.96
N THR A 112 20.09 -0.65 5.44
CA THR A 112 21.39 0.01 5.64
C THR A 112 21.89 -0.18 7.07
N ALA A 113 23.16 0.10 7.35
CA ALA A 113 23.70 0.03 8.71
C ALA A 113 22.99 0.99 9.70
N ALA A 114 22.49 2.13 9.20
CA ALA A 114 21.73 3.09 10.02
C ALA A 114 20.30 2.58 10.34
N ARG A 115 19.79 1.62 9.57
CA ARG A 115 18.46 1.04 9.75
C ARG A 115 18.45 -0.42 9.27
N PRO A 116 19.04 -1.34 10.07
CA PRO A 116 19.07 -2.75 9.75
C PRO A 116 17.66 -3.29 9.51
N CYS A 117 17.50 -4.09 8.46
CA CYS A 117 16.21 -4.64 8.10
C CYS A 117 16.11 -6.09 8.58
N PRO A 118 15.08 -6.44 9.38
CA PRO A 118 14.86 -7.84 9.78
C PRO A 118 14.65 -8.81 8.61
N LYS A 119 14.30 -8.30 7.42
CA LYS A 119 14.15 -9.10 6.19
C LYS A 119 15.49 -9.53 5.61
N TYR A 120 16.57 -8.81 5.92
CA TYR A 120 17.91 -8.98 5.34
C TYR A 120 19.02 -8.95 6.42
N PRO A 121 18.98 -9.84 7.43
CA PRO A 121 19.94 -9.80 8.53
C PRO A 121 21.38 -9.99 8.01
N GLY A 122 22.30 -9.12 8.44
CA GLY A 122 23.72 -9.22 8.11
C GLY A 122 24.08 -8.77 6.69
N SER A 123 23.11 -8.22 5.94
CA SER A 123 23.31 -7.73 4.56
C SER A 123 23.29 -6.20 4.47
N GLU A 124 23.53 -5.50 5.59
CA GLU A 124 23.38 -4.05 5.71
C GLU A 124 24.36 -3.25 4.82
N SER A 125 25.43 -3.89 4.35
CA SER A 125 26.45 -3.32 3.45
C SER A 125 26.12 -3.48 1.97
N SER A 126 25.16 -4.32 1.61
CA SER A 126 24.87 -4.69 0.21
C SER A 126 23.41 -4.48 -0.22
N VAL A 127 22.47 -4.56 0.72
CA VAL A 127 21.04 -4.45 0.41
C VAL A 127 20.61 -2.99 0.27
N GLY A 128 20.73 -2.18 1.34
CA GLY A 128 20.44 -0.74 1.34
C GLY A 128 19.31 -0.31 0.37
N PRO A 129 19.56 0.57 -0.62
CA PRO A 129 18.55 1.04 -1.57
C PRO A 129 17.79 -0.05 -2.34
N LEU A 130 18.42 -1.23 -2.53
CA LEU A 130 17.87 -2.40 -3.23
C LEU A 130 16.88 -3.20 -2.38
N ALA A 131 16.73 -2.89 -1.09
CA ALA A 131 15.74 -3.55 -0.24
C ALA A 131 14.35 -3.53 -0.89
N ALA A 132 13.73 -4.69 -1.10
CA ALA A 132 12.36 -4.72 -1.61
C ALA A 132 11.38 -3.98 -0.67
N PRO A 133 10.36 -3.29 -1.24
CA PRO A 133 9.35 -2.61 -0.43
C PRO A 133 8.51 -3.59 0.40
N ASP A 134 7.72 -3.04 1.31
CA ASP A 134 6.63 -3.76 1.98
C ASP A 134 5.31 -3.49 1.24
N VAL A 135 4.45 -4.51 1.20
CA VAL A 135 3.15 -4.49 0.53
C VAL A 135 2.07 -4.67 1.60
N PHE A 136 1.30 -3.60 1.81
CA PHE A 136 0.17 -3.57 2.71
C PHE A 136 -1.12 -3.81 1.91
N LEU A 137 -1.74 -4.96 2.14
CA LEU A 137 -2.97 -5.39 1.51
C LEU A 137 -4.16 -4.81 2.27
N PHE A 138 -4.98 -4.01 1.57
CA PHE A 138 -6.14 -3.34 2.14
C PHE A 138 -7.42 -4.17 1.93
N PRO A 139 -8.54 -3.79 2.56
CA PRO A 139 -9.82 -4.45 2.34
C PRO A 139 -10.21 -4.47 0.86
N SER A 140 -10.71 -5.60 0.37
CA SER A 140 -11.16 -5.80 -1.02
C SER A 140 -12.35 -4.93 -1.43
N ARG A 141 -13.01 -4.31 -0.44
CA ARG A 141 -14.14 -3.40 -0.62
C ARG A 141 -14.26 -2.48 0.59
N VAL A 142 -14.94 -1.35 0.41
CA VAL A 142 -15.21 -0.38 1.46
C VAL A 142 -16.13 -1.00 2.52
N PRO A 143 -15.75 -1.02 3.81
CA PRO A 143 -16.63 -1.46 4.88
C PRO A 143 -17.94 -0.66 4.93
N THR A 144 -19.05 -1.34 5.19
CA THR A 144 -20.37 -0.74 5.38
C THR A 144 -20.98 -1.22 6.70
N PRO A 145 -22.10 -0.65 7.19
CA PRO A 145 -22.78 -1.20 8.36
C PRO A 145 -23.23 -2.67 8.19
N GLU A 146 -23.56 -3.08 6.97
CA GLU A 146 -24.01 -4.43 6.61
C GLU A 146 -22.84 -5.41 6.43
N ASP A 147 -21.71 -4.90 5.94
CA ASP A 147 -20.44 -5.63 5.86
C ASP A 147 -19.33 -4.83 6.57
N PRO A 148 -19.31 -4.87 7.91
CA PRO A 148 -18.46 -3.99 8.70
C PRO A 148 -17.00 -4.37 8.67
N SER A 149 -16.62 -5.56 8.21
CA SER A 149 -15.25 -6.07 8.26
C SER A 149 -14.94 -6.92 7.02
N PRO A 150 -14.93 -6.32 5.81
CA PRO A 150 -14.62 -7.03 4.59
C PRO A 150 -13.20 -7.64 4.63
N PRO A 151 -12.99 -8.77 3.93
CA PRO A 151 -11.67 -9.40 3.85
C PRO A 151 -10.69 -8.49 3.12
N VAL A 152 -9.42 -8.57 3.49
CA VAL A 152 -8.30 -7.98 2.76
C VAL A 152 -8.05 -8.72 1.45
N HIS A 153 -7.46 -8.04 0.48
CA HIS A 153 -6.93 -8.70 -0.71
C HIS A 153 -5.89 -9.76 -0.35
N SER A 154 -5.74 -10.75 -1.22
CA SER A 154 -4.56 -11.61 -1.25
C SER A 154 -3.57 -11.13 -2.32
N LEU A 155 -2.29 -11.50 -2.19
CA LEU A 155 -1.30 -11.17 -3.22
C LEU A 155 -1.62 -11.88 -4.55
N ASP A 156 -2.23 -13.07 -4.51
CA ASP A 156 -2.56 -13.86 -5.70
C ASP A 156 -3.69 -13.25 -6.54
N GLU A 157 -4.50 -12.38 -5.94
CA GLU A 157 -5.52 -11.61 -6.65
C GLU A 157 -4.96 -10.39 -7.40
N LEU A 158 -3.70 -10.02 -7.16
CA LEU A 158 -3.12 -8.75 -7.57
C LEU A 158 -1.88 -8.95 -8.45
N CYS A 159 -1.88 -8.32 -9.62
CA CYS A 159 -0.82 -8.42 -10.61
C CYS A 159 0.34 -7.48 -10.28
N LEU A 160 0.08 -6.17 -10.11
CA LEU A 160 1.17 -5.18 -10.02
C LEU A 160 2.05 -5.33 -8.76
N PRO A 161 1.50 -5.53 -7.55
CA PRO A 161 2.32 -5.72 -6.35
C PRO A 161 3.22 -6.96 -6.44
N LYS A 162 2.71 -8.07 -6.99
CA LYS A 162 3.47 -9.31 -7.20
C LYS A 162 4.64 -9.07 -8.16
N ARG A 163 4.38 -8.38 -9.28
CA ARG A 163 5.40 -8.00 -10.28
C ARG A 163 6.45 -7.05 -9.69
N ILE A 164 6.05 -6.12 -8.82
CA ILE A 164 6.98 -5.24 -8.11
C ILE A 164 7.89 -6.06 -7.18
N LEU A 165 7.37 -6.97 -6.36
CA LEU A 165 8.22 -7.81 -5.50
C LEU A 165 9.21 -8.65 -6.31
N ALA A 166 8.77 -9.22 -7.43
CA ALA A 166 9.64 -9.96 -8.35
C ALA A 166 10.75 -9.08 -8.95
N LEU A 167 10.45 -7.84 -9.35
CA LEU A 167 11.45 -6.88 -9.85
C LEU A 167 12.56 -6.62 -8.81
N PHE A 168 12.22 -6.59 -7.53
CA PHE A 168 13.19 -6.44 -6.43
C PHE A 168 13.86 -7.78 -6.02
N GLY A 169 13.69 -8.83 -6.82
CA GLY A 169 14.36 -10.13 -6.61
C GLY A 169 13.79 -10.94 -5.44
N VAL A 170 12.58 -10.62 -4.95
CA VAL A 170 11.95 -11.39 -3.88
C VAL A 170 11.41 -12.69 -4.47
N GLU A 171 11.92 -13.82 -3.99
CA GLU A 171 11.37 -15.14 -4.32
C GLU A 171 9.98 -15.33 -3.71
N GLU A 172 9.12 -16.10 -4.37
CA GLU A 172 7.72 -16.28 -3.94
C GLU A 172 7.59 -16.84 -2.52
N LYS A 173 8.47 -17.77 -2.13
CA LYS A 173 8.54 -18.32 -0.77
C LYS A 173 8.84 -17.26 0.32
N GLU A 174 9.46 -16.14 -0.09
CA GLU A 174 9.86 -15.04 0.78
C GLU A 174 8.82 -13.90 0.83
N TYR A 175 7.78 -13.93 -0.01
CA TYR A 175 6.76 -12.87 -0.04
C TYR A 175 6.15 -12.59 1.32
N THR A 176 5.94 -13.60 2.16
CA THR A 176 5.39 -13.43 3.51
C THR A 176 6.20 -12.48 4.41
N LYS A 177 7.50 -12.26 4.13
CA LYS A 177 8.33 -11.27 4.83
C LYS A 177 8.01 -9.82 4.44
N HIS A 178 7.36 -9.63 3.30
CA HIS A 178 7.03 -8.32 2.71
C HIS A 178 5.53 -8.00 2.81
N LEU A 179 4.69 -9.00 3.11
CA LEU A 179 3.25 -8.84 3.16
C LEU A 179 2.76 -8.40 4.55
N TRP A 180 1.87 -7.43 4.52
CA TRP A 180 1.16 -6.88 5.67
C TRP A 180 -0.32 -6.84 5.35
N GLU A 181 -1.18 -7.12 6.33
CA GLU A 181 -2.62 -7.01 6.16
C GLU A 181 -3.13 -5.80 6.94
N VAL A 182 -3.93 -4.96 6.28
CA VAL A 182 -4.62 -3.82 6.90
C VAL A 182 -6.09 -4.15 6.99
N ARG A 183 -6.50 -4.71 8.12
CA ARG A 183 -7.89 -5.07 8.38
C ARG A 183 -8.62 -3.84 8.91
N VAL A 184 -9.72 -3.48 8.26
CA VAL A 184 -10.52 -2.29 8.63
C VAL A 184 -11.92 -2.73 9.01
N LYS A 185 -12.36 -2.28 10.19
CA LYS A 185 -13.69 -2.57 10.70
C LYS A 185 -14.46 -1.29 11.02
N ILE A 186 -15.77 -1.28 10.74
CA ILE A 186 -16.72 -0.33 11.32
C ILE A 186 -17.34 -0.97 12.57
N ALA A 187 -17.00 -0.44 13.74
CA ALA A 187 -17.54 -0.89 15.02
C ALA A 187 -18.61 0.09 15.51
N ARG A 188 -19.81 -0.40 15.83
CA ARG A 188 -20.81 0.41 16.53
C ARG A 188 -20.32 0.76 17.93
N VAL A 189 -20.44 2.04 18.28
CA VAL A 189 -20.15 2.55 19.63
C VAL A 189 -21.44 2.59 20.45
N ASP A 190 -22.52 3.04 19.83
CA ASP A 190 -23.88 3.02 20.36
C ASP A 190 -24.89 2.99 19.19
N SER A 191 -26.16 3.27 19.48
CA SER A 191 -27.25 3.26 18.50
C SER A 191 -27.14 4.34 17.41
N ARG A 192 -26.34 5.39 17.63
CA ARG A 192 -26.22 6.55 16.72
C ARG A 192 -24.79 6.82 16.27
N ARG A 193 -23.80 6.08 16.78
CA ARG A 193 -22.39 6.32 16.49
C ARG A 193 -21.66 5.03 16.14
N ALA A 194 -20.75 5.14 15.18
CA ALA A 194 -19.77 4.12 14.86
C ALA A 194 -18.37 4.71 14.88
N ARG A 195 -17.38 3.83 14.97
CA ARG A 195 -15.98 4.18 14.82
C ARG A 195 -15.31 3.21 13.87
N ARG A 196 -14.16 3.60 13.35
CA ARG A 196 -13.30 2.76 12.55
C ARG A 196 -12.26 2.15 13.47
N GLU A 197 -12.05 0.85 13.36
CA GLU A 197 -10.94 0.14 13.97
C GLU A 197 -10.07 -0.39 12.82
N VAL A 198 -8.76 -0.26 12.97
CA VAL A 198 -7.78 -0.76 11.99
C VAL A 198 -6.80 -1.62 12.73
N GLU A 199 -6.59 -2.82 12.23
CA GLU A 199 -5.56 -3.74 12.71
C GLU A 199 -4.55 -3.95 11.60
N VAL A 200 -3.27 -3.84 11.94
CA VAL A 200 -2.16 -4.14 11.03
C VAL A 200 -1.54 -5.46 11.46
N TRP A 201 -1.57 -6.43 10.57
CA TRP A 201 -1.04 -7.77 10.81
C TRP A 201 0.18 -8.02 9.94
N HIS A 202 1.14 -8.77 10.49
CA HIS A 202 2.32 -9.24 9.76
C HIS A 202 2.60 -10.67 10.16
N ARG A 203 2.67 -11.58 9.18
CA ARG A 203 2.95 -13.01 9.39
C ARG A 203 2.06 -13.64 10.47
N GLY A 204 0.76 -13.33 10.41
CA GLY A 204 -0.24 -13.84 11.36
C GLY A 204 -0.20 -13.22 12.76
N LYS A 205 0.60 -12.19 13.00
CA LYS A 205 0.68 -11.48 14.29
C LYS A 205 0.11 -10.07 14.17
N LEU A 206 -0.71 -9.67 15.14
CA LEU A 206 -1.14 -8.28 15.27
C LEU A 206 0.06 -7.43 15.69
N VAL A 207 0.42 -6.46 14.84
CA VAL A 207 1.55 -5.56 15.08
C VAL A 207 1.07 -4.19 15.57
N ASP A 208 -0.09 -3.74 15.09
CA ASP A 208 -0.62 -2.43 15.43
C ASP A 208 -2.15 -2.39 15.44
N HIS A 209 -2.71 -1.49 16.24
CA HIS A 209 -4.15 -1.23 16.33
C HIS A 209 -4.42 0.29 16.42
N ILE A 210 -5.22 0.79 15.48
CA ILE A 210 -5.64 2.19 15.40
C ILE A 210 -7.16 2.29 15.61
N LYS A 211 -7.57 3.04 16.63
CA LYS A 211 -8.99 3.40 16.84
C LYS A 211 -9.23 4.82 16.33
N GLY A 212 -10.15 4.94 15.38
CA GLY A 212 -10.63 6.23 14.88
C GLY A 212 -11.57 6.92 15.88
N ARG A 213 -11.75 8.23 15.70
CA ARG A 213 -12.77 8.97 16.45
C ARG A 213 -14.17 8.50 16.01
N PRO A 214 -15.12 8.31 16.95
CA PRO A 214 -16.50 8.01 16.60
C PRO A 214 -17.13 9.10 15.71
N TRP A 215 -18.02 8.71 14.81
CA TRP A 215 -18.87 9.59 14.00
C TRP A 215 -20.32 9.16 14.09
N ALA A 216 -21.23 10.11 13.82
CA ALA A 216 -22.66 9.81 13.72
C ALA A 216 -22.95 8.95 12.48
N THR A 217 -23.63 7.83 12.68
CA THR A 217 -24.08 6.91 11.62
C THR A 217 -25.42 7.28 11.07
#